data_AF-A0A8H5ZIX4-F1
#
_entry.id   AF-A0A8H5ZIX4-F1
#
_cell.length_a   1.000
_cell.length_b   1.000
_cell.length_c   1.000
_cell.angle_alpha   90.00
_cell.angle_beta   90.00
_cell.angle_gamma   90.00
#
_symmetry.space_group_name_H-M   'P 1'
#
loop_
_entity.id
_entity.type
_entity.pdbx_description
1 polymer ?
#
loop_
_entity_poly.entity_id
_entity_poly.type
_entity_poly.pdbx_seq_one_letter_code
_entity_poly.pdbx_strand_id
1 'polypeptide(L)'
;MGSAFSTNNTPTDEEPHTNQTMDALPTQETGHQPYHGLPVPAEASMTREDSQTWYAVFFEQANCVPHKDGKHIIIRWPSLPRGQIHDYGRELTGWPVVKIRNVYQRLGEDHARIVRYDGVLDDGSLLVERLWPGPFDLKLPVMAVPVPAKPSRNDKTMLSLYYRWALQGLSALSALHSHRIYPRTFSTQMMWLRSDYSLALTGFVGAEIVGDETDYGEGGSVREELMEFEEEALHGCVQEDIYYWATFVWRLLTNDYTDKSPSAKTGCWEPCCPVEGGCKPYDDNREVFDERFLNNMWQELEEARLGKVLVNAWNRKYTTVDEVAEDIKSTASKMDIVVTNDEVEMDKKWEDVFEVIETGPHPHARILKFKESGSD
;
A
#
# COMPACT_ATOMS: atom_id res chain seq x y z
N MET A 1 -11.47 -49.87 49.50
CA MET A 1 -11.35 -51.13 48.75
C MET A 1 -10.44 -50.82 47.56
N GLY A 2 -9.16 -51.17 47.50
CA GLY A 2 -8.43 -52.24 48.16
C GLY A 2 -7.97 -53.24 47.09
N SER A 3 -6.77 -53.05 46.53
CA SER A 3 -5.91 -54.13 46.08
C SER A 3 -4.48 -53.62 45.93
N ALA A 4 -3.62 -54.15 46.79
CA ALA A 4 -2.19 -53.94 46.85
C ALA A 4 -1.46 -54.96 45.98
N PHE A 5 -0.21 -54.66 45.59
CA PHE A 5 0.86 -55.67 45.60
C PHE A 5 2.20 -55.01 45.96
N SER A 6 3.02 -55.81 46.63
CA SER A 6 4.06 -55.44 47.59
C SER A 6 5.48 -55.66 47.04
N THR A 7 6.37 -54.74 47.41
CA THR A 7 7.80 -54.85 47.82
C THR A 7 8.71 -55.98 47.28
N ASN A 8 9.93 -55.60 46.84
CA ASN A 8 11.19 -55.93 47.57
C ASN A 8 12.46 -55.20 47.04
N ASN A 9 13.16 -54.56 47.99
CA ASN A 9 14.60 -54.27 48.23
C ASN A 9 15.64 -55.06 47.40
N THR A 10 16.91 -54.67 47.11
CA THR A 10 17.96 -53.67 47.52
C THR A 10 19.24 -54.00 46.65
N PRO A 11 20.45 -53.42 46.83
CA PRO A 11 20.93 -52.03 46.84
C PRO A 11 22.19 -51.79 45.93
N THR A 12 22.73 -50.56 45.98
CA THR A 12 24.11 -50.10 45.68
C THR A 12 24.69 -50.27 44.28
N ASP A 13 24.99 -49.14 43.61
CA ASP A 13 26.38 -48.76 43.32
C ASP A 13 26.50 -47.24 43.15
N GLU A 14 27.60 -46.72 43.68
CA GLU A 14 28.03 -45.32 43.65
C GLU A 14 28.56 -44.90 42.27
N GLU A 15 28.77 -43.58 42.13
CA GLU A 15 29.49 -42.84 41.08
C GLU A 15 28.66 -42.16 39.97
N PRO A 16 29.15 -41.04 39.40
CA PRO A 16 29.70 -39.86 40.06
C PRO A 16 28.99 -38.58 39.59
N HIS A 17 29.11 -37.52 40.39
CA HIS A 17 28.72 -36.17 39.99
C HIS A 17 29.54 -35.68 38.80
N THR A 18 28.97 -35.78 37.59
CA THR A 18 29.42 -34.99 36.44
C THR A 18 28.73 -33.64 36.48
N ASN A 19 29.48 -32.62 36.87
CA ASN A 19 29.20 -31.23 36.52
C ASN A 19 29.11 -31.13 34.99
N GLN A 20 27.91 -31.29 34.44
CA GLN A 20 27.62 -30.79 33.09
C GLN A 20 27.47 -29.28 33.20
N THR A 21 28.58 -28.58 32.96
CA THR A 21 28.57 -27.23 32.43
C THR A 21 27.61 -27.25 31.24
N MET A 22 26.48 -26.53 31.33
CA MET A 22 25.69 -26.21 30.15
C MET A 22 26.61 -25.39 29.26
N ASP A 23 27.24 -26.03 28.28
CA ASP A 23 27.89 -25.34 27.18
C ASP A 23 26.81 -24.45 26.57
N ALA A 24 26.97 -23.14 26.78
CA ALA A 24 26.17 -22.15 26.11
C ALA A 24 26.27 -22.44 24.62
N LEU A 25 25.14 -22.79 24.01
CA LEU A 25 25.03 -22.90 22.56
C LEU A 25 25.69 -21.66 21.97
N PRO A 26 26.66 -21.80 21.04
CA PRO A 26 27.25 -20.64 20.40
C PRO A 26 26.12 -19.88 19.72
N THR A 27 25.80 -18.70 20.23
CA THR A 27 25.02 -17.71 19.48
C THR A 27 25.94 -17.20 18.37
N GLN A 28 26.19 -18.03 17.37
CA GLN A 28 26.62 -17.56 16.07
C GLN A 28 25.44 -16.75 15.55
N GLU A 29 25.55 -15.43 15.61
CA GLU A 29 24.73 -14.56 14.81
C GLU A 29 24.80 -15.09 13.37
N THR A 30 23.67 -15.56 12.86
CA THR A 30 23.55 -15.97 11.47
C THR A 30 24.04 -14.82 10.61
N GLY A 31 25.13 -15.05 9.88
CA GLY A 31 25.76 -14.02 9.06
C GLY A 31 24.71 -13.36 8.18
N HIS A 32 24.70 -12.03 8.14
CA HIS A 32 23.77 -11.26 7.34
C HIS A 32 23.80 -11.74 5.88
N GLN A 33 22.66 -12.23 5.39
CA GLN A 33 22.45 -12.57 3.98
C GLN A 33 21.58 -11.48 3.35
N PRO A 34 22.17 -10.56 2.56
CA PRO A 34 21.41 -9.54 1.84
C PRO A 34 20.31 -10.17 1.00
N TYR A 35 19.11 -9.60 1.04
CA TYR A 35 17.97 -10.03 0.24
C TYR A 35 17.67 -11.53 0.35
N HIS A 36 17.91 -12.13 1.52
CA HIS A 36 17.71 -13.56 1.78
C HIS A 36 18.47 -14.49 0.80
N GLY A 37 19.61 -14.03 0.28
CA GLY A 37 20.42 -14.77 -0.68
C GLY A 37 19.88 -14.77 -2.11
N LEU A 38 18.85 -13.96 -2.40
CA LEU A 38 18.36 -13.78 -3.77
C LEU A 38 19.39 -13.01 -4.61
N PRO A 39 19.60 -13.39 -5.88
CA PRO A 39 20.51 -12.67 -6.77
C PRO A 39 19.99 -11.25 -7.01
N VAL A 40 20.83 -10.24 -6.84
CA VAL A 40 20.51 -8.82 -7.12
C VAL A 40 21.50 -8.24 -8.15
N PRO A 41 21.16 -7.15 -8.87
CA PRO A 41 22.09 -6.50 -9.79
C PRO A 41 23.32 -5.97 -9.05
N ALA A 42 24.44 -5.77 -9.77
CA ALA A 42 25.71 -5.28 -9.18
C ALA A 42 25.60 -3.83 -8.65
N GLU A 43 24.53 -3.16 -9.03
CA GLU A 43 24.13 -1.82 -8.66
C GLU A 43 23.32 -1.78 -7.35
N ALA A 44 22.79 -2.91 -6.88
CA ALA A 44 22.03 -2.96 -5.64
C ALA A 44 22.91 -2.66 -4.42
N SER A 45 22.33 -1.99 -3.42
CA SER A 45 22.96 -1.76 -2.13
C SER A 45 23.12 -3.09 -1.39
N MET A 46 24.28 -3.30 -0.77
CA MET A 46 24.56 -4.50 0.04
C MET A 46 24.59 -4.19 1.54
N THR A 47 24.16 -2.98 1.93
CA THR A 47 24.08 -2.59 3.35
C THR A 47 22.97 -3.38 4.05
N ARG A 48 23.13 -3.59 5.36
CA ARG A 48 22.18 -4.40 6.14
C ARG A 48 20.82 -3.71 6.22
N GLU A 49 20.83 -2.39 6.36
CA GLU A 49 19.62 -1.57 6.50
C GLU A 49 18.79 -1.61 5.21
N ASP A 50 19.42 -1.41 4.04
CA ASP A 50 18.74 -1.38 2.74
C ASP A 50 18.25 -2.77 2.29
N SER A 51 18.92 -3.84 2.71
CA SER A 51 18.56 -5.21 2.34
C SER A 51 17.49 -5.83 3.24
N GLN A 52 17.14 -5.17 4.34
CA GLN A 52 16.03 -5.52 5.24
C GLN A 52 14.78 -4.67 4.99
N THR A 53 14.94 -3.46 4.43
CA THR A 53 13.82 -2.60 4.03
C THR A 53 13.35 -2.97 2.63
N TRP A 54 12.29 -3.78 2.55
CA TRP A 54 11.64 -4.06 1.29
C TRP A 54 10.93 -2.78 0.82
N TYR A 55 11.46 -2.15 -0.24
CA TYR A 55 10.64 -1.26 -1.06
C TYR A 55 9.58 -2.14 -1.75
N ALA A 56 8.34 -1.65 -1.84
CA ALA A 56 7.15 -2.43 -2.21
C ALA A 56 7.39 -3.48 -3.30
N VAL A 57 6.83 -4.68 -3.09
CA VAL A 57 6.67 -5.67 -4.16
C VAL A 57 5.50 -5.21 -5.02
N PHE A 58 5.72 -5.01 -6.32
CA PHE A 58 4.63 -4.69 -7.23
C PHE A 58 3.93 -5.99 -7.65
N PHE A 59 2.75 -6.24 -7.09
CA PHE A 59 1.83 -7.29 -7.56
C PHE A 59 2.39 -8.72 -7.59
N GLU A 60 3.40 -9.04 -6.78
CA GLU A 60 4.18 -10.30 -6.86
C GLU A 60 4.97 -10.48 -8.18
N GLN A 61 4.94 -9.48 -9.06
CA GLN A 61 5.51 -9.51 -10.41
C GLN A 61 6.86 -8.77 -10.49
N ALA A 62 7.10 -7.73 -9.69
CA ALA A 62 8.40 -7.04 -9.70
C ALA A 62 8.91 -6.77 -8.28
N ASN A 63 10.23 -6.88 -8.13
CA ASN A 63 10.93 -6.62 -6.89
C ASN A 63 11.64 -5.27 -6.96
N CYS A 64 11.61 -4.56 -5.84
CA CYS A 64 12.34 -3.32 -5.65
C CYS A 64 13.53 -3.54 -4.72
N VAL A 65 14.71 -3.05 -5.12
CA VAL A 65 15.89 -3.04 -4.24
C VAL A 65 16.56 -1.66 -4.26
N PRO A 66 17.02 -1.14 -3.11
CA PRO A 66 17.77 0.11 -3.11
C PRO A 66 19.04 0.03 -3.96
N HIS A 67 19.33 1.08 -4.71
CA HIS A 67 20.57 1.23 -5.44
C HIS A 67 21.70 1.68 -4.50
N LYS A 68 22.94 1.24 -4.77
CA LYS A 68 24.13 1.52 -3.94
C LYS A 68 24.54 2.99 -3.84
N ASP A 69 23.95 3.85 -4.66
CA ASP A 69 24.16 5.31 -4.59
C ASP A 69 23.30 5.99 -3.53
N GLY A 70 22.37 5.26 -2.90
CA GLY A 70 21.45 5.77 -1.89
C GLY A 70 20.38 6.72 -2.42
N LYS A 71 20.27 6.93 -3.75
CA LYS A 71 19.36 7.89 -4.37
C LYS A 71 18.29 7.26 -5.24
N HIS A 72 18.49 6.01 -5.68
CA HIS A 72 17.55 5.33 -6.55
C HIS A 72 17.05 4.02 -5.96
N ILE A 73 15.92 3.56 -6.48
CA ILE A 73 15.40 2.22 -6.32
C ILE A 73 15.46 1.53 -7.68
N ILE A 74 15.92 0.27 -7.67
CA ILE A 74 15.96 -0.61 -8.84
C ILE A 74 14.68 -1.44 -8.85
N ILE A 75 13.87 -1.30 -9.89
CA ILE A 75 12.70 -2.16 -10.14
C ILE A 75 13.11 -3.24 -11.13
N ARG A 76 12.94 -4.50 -10.75
CA ARG A 76 13.38 -5.64 -11.56
C ARG A 76 12.41 -6.80 -11.52
N TRP A 77 12.45 -7.60 -12.59
CA TRP A 77 11.78 -8.90 -12.62
C TRP A 77 12.55 -9.87 -11.73
N PRO A 78 11.89 -10.62 -10.83
CA PRO A 78 12.58 -11.56 -9.96
C PRO A 78 13.22 -12.68 -10.80
N SER A 79 14.55 -12.80 -10.74
CA SER A 79 15.26 -13.97 -11.26
C SER A 79 15.02 -15.17 -10.33
N LEU A 80 13.81 -15.73 -10.31
CA LEU A 80 13.57 -16.97 -9.59
C LEU A 80 14.30 -18.13 -10.31
N PRO A 81 14.82 -19.12 -9.57
CA PRO A 81 15.39 -20.32 -10.17
C PRO A 81 14.39 -20.97 -11.14
N ARG A 82 14.86 -21.35 -12.33
CA ARG A 82 14.05 -22.07 -13.33
C ARG A 82 13.39 -23.27 -12.67
N GLY A 83 12.05 -23.31 -12.67
CA GLY A 83 11.26 -24.44 -12.14
C GLY A 83 10.18 -24.07 -11.11
N GLN A 84 10.12 -22.82 -10.61
CA GLN A 84 9.04 -22.34 -9.74
C GLN A 84 8.07 -21.36 -10.41
N ILE A 85 8.40 -20.91 -11.61
CA ILE A 85 7.53 -20.07 -12.44
C ILE A 85 6.76 -21.02 -13.36
N HIS A 86 5.43 -21.00 -13.31
CA HIS A 86 4.60 -21.75 -14.25
C HIS A 86 4.96 -21.30 -15.67
N ASP A 87 5.31 -22.23 -16.54
CA ASP A 87 5.95 -21.99 -17.84
C ASP A 87 5.00 -21.35 -18.88
N TYR A 88 4.49 -20.14 -18.59
CA TYR A 88 3.81 -19.29 -19.53
C TYR A 88 4.87 -18.40 -20.18
N GLY A 89 5.22 -18.65 -21.44
CA GLY A 89 6.35 -18.03 -22.15
C GLY A 89 6.44 -16.48 -22.17
N ARG A 90 5.45 -15.76 -21.61
CA ARG A 90 5.46 -14.31 -21.37
C ARG A 90 6.30 -13.90 -20.15
N GLU A 91 6.35 -14.72 -19.11
CA GLU A 91 7.16 -14.45 -17.90
C GLU A 91 8.68 -14.51 -18.20
N LEU A 92 9.06 -15.14 -19.32
CA LEU A 92 10.43 -15.19 -19.82
C LEU A 92 10.95 -13.85 -20.39
N THR A 93 10.07 -12.87 -20.66
CA THR A 93 10.47 -11.60 -21.29
C THR A 93 10.62 -10.44 -20.32
N GLY A 94 10.38 -10.64 -19.02
CA GLY A 94 10.42 -9.55 -18.03
C GLY A 94 9.33 -8.49 -18.27
N TRP A 95 8.18 -8.92 -18.80
CA TRP A 95 7.09 -8.04 -19.26
C TRP A 95 6.63 -6.97 -18.25
N PRO A 96 6.59 -7.17 -16.91
CA PRO A 96 6.13 -6.13 -16.00
C PRO A 96 7.07 -4.93 -15.98
N VAL A 97 8.37 -5.19 -16.06
CA VAL A 97 9.41 -4.15 -16.10
C VAL A 97 9.30 -3.38 -17.42
N VAL A 98 9.05 -4.09 -18.53
CA VAL A 98 8.79 -3.45 -19.84
C VAL A 98 7.54 -2.56 -19.78
N LYS A 99 6.45 -3.05 -19.17
CA LYS A 99 5.19 -2.31 -19.06
C LYS A 99 5.33 -1.04 -18.20
N ILE A 100 5.95 -1.15 -17.03
CA ILE A 100 6.27 0.02 -16.19
C ILE A 100 7.13 1.03 -16.97
N ARG A 101 8.14 0.55 -17.70
CA ARG A 101 9.01 1.41 -18.53
C ARG A 101 8.21 2.16 -19.59
N ASN A 102 7.30 1.48 -20.28
CA ASN A 102 6.49 2.09 -21.34
C ASN A 102 5.58 3.19 -20.79
N VAL A 103 5.03 3.02 -19.58
CA VAL A 103 4.28 4.09 -18.90
C VAL A 103 5.16 5.32 -18.69
N TYR A 104 6.35 5.15 -18.11
CA TYR A 104 7.27 6.27 -17.89
C TYR A 104 7.73 6.94 -19.19
N GLN A 105 8.03 6.15 -20.22
CA GLN A 105 8.40 6.67 -21.53
C GLN A 105 7.24 7.43 -22.21
N ARG A 106 6.00 6.97 -22.03
CA ARG A 106 4.81 7.63 -22.56
C ARG A 106 4.50 8.94 -21.85
N LEU A 107 4.73 9.01 -20.54
CA LEU A 107 4.59 10.25 -19.76
C LEU A 107 5.58 11.31 -20.26
N GLY A 108 6.83 10.92 -20.55
CA GLY A 108 7.84 11.78 -21.21
C GLY A 108 8.36 12.96 -20.38
N GLU A 109 7.61 13.41 -19.38
CA GLU A 109 7.95 14.50 -18.47
C GLU A 109 7.67 14.10 -17.01
N ASP A 110 8.40 14.73 -16.08
CA ASP A 110 8.23 14.50 -14.66
C ASP A 110 6.92 15.14 -14.16
N HIS A 111 6.22 14.41 -13.28
CA HIS A 111 5.04 14.91 -12.58
C HIS A 111 5.24 14.78 -11.07
N ALA A 112 4.89 15.82 -10.30
CA ALA A 112 5.15 15.87 -8.85
C ALA A 112 4.54 14.69 -8.07
N ARG A 113 3.42 14.15 -8.58
CA ARG A 113 2.65 13.03 -8.00
C ARG A 113 2.92 11.69 -8.65
N ILE A 114 3.98 11.57 -9.44
CA ILE A 114 4.46 10.32 -10.01
C ILE A 114 5.92 10.15 -9.58
N VAL A 115 6.32 8.94 -9.20
CA VAL A 115 7.71 8.66 -8.84
C VAL A 115 8.57 8.84 -10.09
N ARG A 116 9.58 9.70 -10.01
CA ARG A 116 10.46 10.04 -11.13
C ARG A 116 11.24 8.83 -11.63
N TYR A 117 11.28 8.70 -12.95
CA TYR A 117 12.03 7.66 -13.66
C TYR A 117 13.35 8.22 -14.18
N ASP A 118 14.46 7.59 -13.77
CA ASP A 118 15.82 8.08 -14.04
C ASP A 118 16.57 7.21 -15.08
N GLY A 119 16.01 6.07 -15.51
CA GLY A 119 16.53 5.31 -16.64
C GLY A 119 16.43 3.79 -16.50
N VAL A 120 17.26 3.09 -17.28
CA VAL A 120 17.35 1.62 -17.31
C VAL A 120 18.80 1.20 -17.08
N LEU A 121 19.00 0.12 -16.34
CA LEU A 121 20.28 -0.58 -16.20
C LEU A 121 20.57 -1.48 -17.41
N ASP A 122 21.81 -1.93 -17.54
CA ASP A 122 22.25 -2.81 -18.64
C ASP A 122 21.47 -4.14 -18.69
N ASP A 123 20.98 -4.62 -17.55
CA ASP A 123 20.17 -5.84 -17.44
C ASP A 123 18.67 -5.63 -17.73
N GLY A 124 18.26 -4.41 -18.06
CA GLY A 124 16.87 -4.04 -18.32
C GLY A 124 16.06 -3.60 -17.10
N SER A 125 16.63 -3.64 -15.88
CA SER A 125 15.98 -3.14 -14.67
C SER A 125 15.79 -1.62 -14.72
N LEU A 126 14.73 -1.10 -14.10
CA LEU A 126 14.43 0.33 -14.10
C LEU A 126 15.05 1.02 -12.89
N LEU A 127 15.49 2.25 -13.09
CA LEU A 127 15.88 3.17 -12.03
C LEU A 127 14.78 4.20 -11.82
N VAL A 128 14.31 4.30 -10.59
CA VAL A 128 13.39 5.34 -10.14
C VAL A 128 13.96 6.05 -8.92
N GLU A 129 13.52 7.27 -8.66
CA GLU A 129 13.97 8.01 -7.48
C GLU A 129 13.65 7.27 -6.18
N ARG A 130 14.56 7.32 -5.21
CA ARG A 130 14.33 6.84 -3.86
C ARG A 130 13.59 7.90 -3.06
N LEU A 131 12.39 7.54 -2.59
CA LEU A 131 11.60 8.38 -1.70
C LEU A 131 11.75 7.95 -0.25
N TRP A 132 11.55 8.91 0.65
CA TRP A 132 11.43 8.70 2.09
C TRP A 132 10.15 9.41 2.55
N PRO A 133 9.22 8.76 3.27
CA PRO A 133 9.28 7.39 3.80
C PRO A 133 9.24 6.26 2.76
N GLY A 134 9.01 6.55 1.48
CA GLY A 134 8.92 5.51 0.46
C GLY A 134 7.54 4.84 0.46
N PRO A 135 7.42 3.51 0.30
CA PRO A 135 6.12 2.86 0.14
C PRO A 135 5.09 3.20 1.23
N PHE A 136 3.82 3.31 0.84
CA PHE A 136 2.66 3.48 1.71
C PHE A 136 2.33 2.17 2.45
N ASP A 137 3.27 1.74 3.27
CA ASP A 137 3.09 0.63 4.21
C ASP A 137 3.33 1.20 5.61
N LEU A 138 2.34 2.01 6.02
CA LEU A 138 2.35 2.78 7.26
C LEU A 138 1.04 2.53 8.00
N LYS A 139 1.15 2.30 9.31
CA LYS A 139 0.00 2.45 10.21
C LYS A 139 -0.22 3.92 10.52
N LEU A 140 -1.45 4.39 10.33
CA LEU A 140 -1.85 5.77 10.50
C LEU A 140 -2.44 6.01 11.90
N PRO A 141 -2.39 7.25 12.41
CA PRO A 141 -3.14 7.65 13.59
C PRO A 141 -4.64 7.45 13.40
N VAL A 142 -5.33 6.98 14.45
CA VAL A 142 -6.78 6.80 14.44
C VAL A 142 -7.47 8.17 14.48
N MET A 143 -8.39 8.39 13.54
CA MET A 143 -9.30 9.54 13.54
C MET A 143 -10.65 9.13 14.14
N ALA A 144 -11.32 10.03 14.86
CA ALA A 144 -12.68 9.81 15.32
C ALA A 144 -13.65 9.61 14.14
N VAL A 145 -14.47 8.55 14.20
CA VAL A 145 -15.46 8.20 13.17
C VAL A 145 -16.81 7.93 13.85
N PRO A 146 -17.90 8.67 13.50
CA PRO A 146 -17.94 9.78 12.55
C PRO A 146 -17.16 11.01 13.05
N VAL A 147 -16.84 11.95 12.15
CA VAL A 147 -16.15 13.19 12.51
C VAL A 147 -17.07 14.02 13.43
N PRO A 148 -16.65 14.33 14.66
CA PRO A 148 -17.49 15.06 15.61
C PRO A 148 -17.61 16.53 15.20
N ALA A 149 -18.70 17.20 15.62
CA ALA A 149 -18.95 18.61 15.32
C ALA A 149 -17.84 19.57 15.79
N LYS A 150 -17.04 19.16 16.78
CA LYS A 150 -15.84 19.86 17.24
C LYS A 150 -14.67 18.86 17.23
N PRO A 151 -14.02 18.63 16.08
CA PRO A 151 -12.94 17.67 15.99
C PRO A 151 -11.72 18.14 16.77
N SER A 152 -11.00 17.17 17.35
CA SER A 152 -9.73 17.45 18.01
C SER A 152 -8.72 17.99 17.01
N ARG A 153 -7.63 18.61 17.48
CA ARG A 153 -6.55 19.07 16.60
C ARG A 153 -6.04 17.92 15.72
N ASN A 154 -5.83 16.75 16.32
CA ASN A 154 -5.31 15.58 15.60
C ASN A 154 -6.32 15.08 14.56
N ASP A 155 -7.61 15.04 14.87
CA ASP A 155 -8.65 14.66 13.91
C ASP A 155 -8.67 15.63 12.71
N LYS A 156 -8.61 16.94 12.98
CA LYS A 156 -8.53 17.96 11.92
C LYS A 156 -7.29 17.76 11.04
N THR A 157 -6.14 17.55 11.65
CA THR A 157 -4.89 17.34 10.91
C THR A 157 -4.93 16.06 10.07
N MET A 158 -5.44 14.94 10.60
CA MET A 158 -5.60 13.71 9.82
C MET A 158 -6.57 13.91 8.67
N LEU A 159 -7.70 14.58 8.91
CA LEU A 159 -8.67 14.88 7.88
C LEU A 159 -8.03 15.73 6.76
N SER A 160 -7.31 16.78 7.11
CA SER A 160 -6.55 17.60 6.14
C SER A 160 -5.53 16.77 5.34
N LEU A 161 -4.82 15.85 5.98
CA LEU A 161 -3.88 14.94 5.30
C LEU A 161 -4.60 14.02 4.31
N TYR A 162 -5.77 13.49 4.68
CA TYR A 162 -6.57 12.63 3.80
C TYR A 162 -7.15 13.38 2.62
N TYR A 163 -7.60 14.63 2.80
CA TYR A 163 -7.99 15.50 1.69
C TYR A 163 -6.82 15.77 0.74
N ARG A 164 -5.62 16.03 1.29
CA ARG A 164 -4.39 16.22 0.52
C ARG A 164 -4.09 14.99 -0.33
N TRP A 165 -4.04 13.80 0.28
CA TRP A 165 -3.77 12.56 -0.44
C TRP A 165 -4.84 12.23 -1.48
N ALA A 166 -6.11 12.48 -1.17
CA ALA A 166 -7.21 12.29 -2.12
C ALA A 166 -6.99 13.15 -3.39
N LEU A 167 -6.68 14.44 -3.22
CA LEU A 167 -6.43 15.36 -4.34
C LEU A 167 -5.13 15.06 -5.09
N GLN A 168 -4.05 14.71 -4.39
CA GLN A 168 -2.78 14.34 -5.01
C GLN A 168 -2.91 13.07 -5.86
N GLY A 169 -3.71 12.10 -5.40
CA GLY A 169 -4.07 10.93 -6.19
C GLY A 169 -4.78 11.30 -7.50
N LEU A 170 -5.77 12.19 -7.44
CA LEU A 170 -6.47 12.69 -8.64
C LEU A 170 -5.53 13.48 -9.57
N SER A 171 -4.60 14.27 -9.02
CA SER A 171 -3.60 14.98 -9.81
C SER A 171 -2.70 14.02 -10.59
N ALA A 172 -2.25 12.93 -9.96
CA ALA A 172 -1.50 11.89 -10.65
C ALA A 172 -2.32 11.21 -11.76
N LEU A 173 -3.59 10.87 -11.48
CA LEU A 173 -4.49 10.29 -12.47
C LEU A 173 -4.74 11.24 -13.65
N SER A 174 -4.90 12.54 -13.40
CA SER A 174 -5.06 13.55 -14.44
C SER A 174 -3.88 13.55 -15.42
N ALA A 175 -2.66 13.51 -14.89
CA ALA A 175 -1.44 13.42 -15.69
C ALA A 175 -1.33 12.11 -16.48
N LEU A 176 -1.76 10.98 -15.92
CA LEU A 176 -1.78 9.69 -16.63
C LEU A 176 -2.84 9.69 -17.75
N HIS A 177 -4.05 10.14 -17.45
CA HIS A 177 -5.17 10.22 -18.40
C HIS A 177 -4.87 11.15 -19.57
N SER A 178 -4.18 12.27 -19.34
CA SER A 178 -3.76 13.19 -20.42
C SER A 178 -2.80 12.52 -21.42
N HIS A 179 -2.09 11.47 -21.00
CA HIS A 179 -1.18 10.67 -21.82
C HIS A 179 -1.82 9.35 -22.31
N ARG A 180 -3.13 9.18 -22.09
CA ARG A 180 -3.91 7.97 -22.40
C ARG A 180 -3.35 6.71 -21.72
N ILE A 181 -3.01 6.87 -20.46
CA ILE A 181 -2.56 5.80 -19.57
C ILE A 181 -3.63 5.65 -18.48
N TYR A 182 -4.14 4.44 -18.31
CA TYR A 182 -5.17 4.12 -17.31
C TYR A 182 -4.61 3.05 -16.38
N PRO A 183 -4.26 3.37 -15.12
CA PRO A 183 -3.72 2.39 -14.18
C PRO A 183 -4.50 1.08 -14.02
N ARG A 184 -5.83 1.12 -14.18
CA ARG A 184 -6.76 0.01 -13.91
C ARG A 184 -6.77 -0.47 -12.46
N THR A 185 -6.10 0.27 -11.58
CA THR A 185 -6.07 0.06 -10.14
C THR A 185 -5.54 1.32 -9.46
N PHE A 186 -5.95 1.52 -8.21
CA PHE A 186 -5.42 2.55 -7.34
C PHE A 186 -5.39 1.99 -5.90
N SER A 187 -4.24 1.46 -5.48
CA SER A 187 -4.08 0.78 -4.18
C SER A 187 -2.80 1.21 -3.46
N THR A 188 -2.65 0.79 -2.20
CA THR A 188 -1.48 1.17 -1.39
C THR A 188 -0.15 0.69 -1.98
N GLN A 189 -0.16 -0.41 -2.73
CA GLN A 189 1.03 -0.95 -3.43
C GLN A 189 1.60 -0.01 -4.48
N MET A 190 0.76 0.89 -5.02
CA MET A 190 1.15 1.88 -6.01
C MET A 190 1.63 3.19 -5.41
N MET A 191 1.54 3.34 -4.08
CA MET A 191 1.67 4.64 -3.44
C MET A 191 2.96 4.72 -2.66
N TRP A 192 3.79 5.69 -3.00
CA TRP A 192 4.97 6.05 -2.23
C TRP A 192 4.80 7.47 -1.67
N LEU A 193 5.50 7.77 -0.58
CA LEU A 193 5.48 9.04 0.13
C LEU A 193 6.84 9.72 0.04
N ARG A 194 6.81 11.02 -0.25
CA ARG A 194 7.95 11.93 -0.18
C ARG A 194 8.17 12.43 1.25
N SER A 195 9.25 13.18 1.48
CA SER A 195 9.69 13.55 2.84
C SER A 195 8.75 14.52 3.54
N ASP A 196 7.98 15.26 2.76
CA ASP A 196 6.89 16.14 3.20
C ASP A 196 5.54 15.38 3.29
N TYR A 197 5.56 14.05 3.22
CA TYR A 197 4.40 13.17 3.17
C TYR A 197 3.45 13.42 1.99
N SER A 198 3.91 14.06 0.91
CA SER A 198 3.15 14.09 -0.34
C SER A 198 3.18 12.72 -1.02
N LEU A 199 2.10 12.42 -1.72
CA LEU A 199 1.84 11.17 -2.42
C LEU A 199 2.48 11.18 -3.82
N ALA A 200 3.14 10.09 -4.19
CA ALA A 200 3.61 9.81 -5.53
C ALA A 200 3.22 8.40 -5.99
N LEU A 201 2.63 8.27 -7.18
CA LEU A 201 2.25 7.00 -7.79
C LEU A 201 3.43 6.31 -8.47
N THR A 202 3.45 4.99 -8.37
CA THR A 202 4.34 4.06 -9.08
C THR A 202 3.60 2.72 -9.27
N GLY A 203 4.29 1.67 -9.72
CA GLY A 203 3.70 0.33 -9.79
C GLY A 203 2.70 0.12 -10.93
N PHE A 204 2.94 0.74 -12.09
CA PHE A 204 2.05 0.71 -13.25
C PHE A 204 2.00 -0.62 -14.02
N VAL A 205 2.19 -1.76 -13.35
CA VAL A 205 2.18 -3.10 -13.97
C VAL A 205 0.81 -3.42 -14.57
N GLY A 206 -0.27 -2.96 -13.95
CA GLY A 206 -1.64 -3.16 -14.43
C GLY A 206 -2.09 -2.18 -15.52
N ALA A 207 -1.34 -1.11 -15.76
CA ALA A 207 -1.83 0.04 -16.53
C ALA A 207 -2.10 -0.28 -18.00
N GLU A 208 -3.24 0.13 -18.52
CA GLU A 208 -3.51 0.13 -19.94
C GLU A 208 -2.94 1.39 -20.60
N ILE A 209 -2.20 1.19 -21.69
CA ILE A 209 -1.61 2.28 -22.48
C ILE A 209 -2.28 2.25 -23.86
N VAL A 210 -3.12 3.24 -24.15
CA VAL A 210 -3.86 3.25 -25.42
C VAL A 210 -2.89 3.27 -26.61
N GLY A 211 -3.05 2.28 -27.49
CA GLY A 211 -2.25 2.10 -28.69
C GLY A 211 -0.86 1.50 -28.46
N ASP A 212 -0.58 0.94 -27.27
CA ASP A 212 0.63 0.15 -27.04
C ASP A 212 0.40 -1.31 -27.46
N GLU A 213 1.12 -1.75 -28.50
CA GLU A 213 1.07 -3.13 -29.02
C GLU A 213 1.71 -4.16 -28.08
N THR A 214 2.40 -3.70 -27.04
CA THR A 214 2.98 -4.55 -25.99
C THR A 214 2.06 -4.74 -24.79
N ASP A 215 0.85 -4.17 -24.81
CA ASP A 215 -0.15 -4.45 -23.79
C ASP A 215 -0.81 -5.82 -24.04
N TYR A 216 -0.58 -6.75 -23.12
CA TYR A 216 -1.07 -8.12 -23.24
C TYR A 216 -2.51 -8.29 -22.75
N GLY A 217 -3.23 -7.20 -22.44
CA GLY A 217 -4.63 -7.19 -22.00
C GLY A 217 -4.86 -7.73 -20.58
N GLU A 218 -3.87 -8.38 -19.99
CA GLU A 218 -3.88 -8.87 -18.62
C GLU A 218 -3.47 -7.73 -17.67
N GLY A 219 -4.42 -7.31 -16.82
CA GLY A 219 -4.13 -6.47 -15.67
C GLY A 219 -3.52 -7.35 -14.57
N GLY A 220 -2.45 -6.89 -13.92
CA GLY A 220 -2.02 -7.54 -12.68
C GLY A 220 -3.18 -7.48 -11.67
N SER A 221 -3.57 -8.62 -11.11
CA SER A 221 -4.59 -8.63 -10.04
C SER A 221 -4.00 -7.98 -8.79
N VAL A 222 -4.68 -6.96 -8.30
CA VAL A 222 -4.38 -6.33 -7.02
C VAL A 222 -5.02 -7.19 -5.94
N ARG A 223 -4.22 -7.98 -5.24
CA ARG A 223 -4.72 -8.87 -4.17
C ARG A 223 -5.35 -8.14 -2.96
N GLU A 224 -5.36 -6.81 -2.95
CA GLU A 224 -5.88 -6.00 -1.83
C GLU A 224 -7.37 -5.67 -1.93
N GLU A 225 -8.00 -5.83 -3.10
CA GLU A 225 -9.36 -5.39 -3.33
C GLU A 225 -10.25 -6.60 -3.64
N LEU A 226 -11.29 -6.79 -2.82
CA LEU A 226 -12.30 -7.84 -3.05
C LEU A 226 -13.40 -7.36 -4.01
N MET A 227 -13.55 -6.04 -4.15
CA MET A 227 -14.47 -5.45 -5.13
C MET A 227 -13.74 -5.22 -6.44
N GLU A 228 -14.15 -5.94 -7.48
CA GLU A 228 -13.65 -5.72 -8.82
C GLU A 228 -14.55 -4.73 -9.56
N PHE A 229 -13.98 -3.93 -10.44
CA PHE A 229 -14.75 -3.13 -11.38
C PHE A 229 -15.43 -4.05 -12.40
N GLU A 230 -16.66 -4.47 -12.10
CA GLU A 230 -17.44 -5.36 -12.98
C GLU A 230 -18.05 -4.57 -14.14
N GLU A 231 -17.30 -4.48 -15.25
CA GLU A 231 -17.87 -4.30 -16.59
C GLU A 231 -16.83 -4.72 -17.64
N GLU A 232 -16.99 -5.94 -18.18
CA GLU A 232 -16.07 -6.56 -19.17
C GLU A 232 -15.79 -5.68 -20.40
N ALA A 233 -16.63 -4.66 -20.65
CA ALA A 233 -16.53 -3.73 -21.78
C ALA A 233 -15.83 -2.38 -21.44
N LEU A 234 -15.49 -2.09 -20.18
CA LEU A 234 -14.96 -0.80 -19.72
C LEU A 234 -13.63 -0.91 -18.95
N HIS A 235 -12.75 -1.83 -19.34
CA HIS A 235 -11.38 -1.82 -18.84
C HIS A 235 -10.56 -0.67 -19.43
N GLY A 236 -9.66 -0.12 -18.62
CA GLY A 236 -8.75 0.96 -19.02
C GLY A 236 -9.48 2.26 -19.28
N CYS A 237 -10.29 2.71 -18.33
CA CYS A 237 -11.03 3.97 -18.47
C CYS A 237 -10.94 4.85 -17.21
N VAL A 238 -11.30 6.12 -17.41
CA VAL A 238 -11.32 7.13 -16.33
C VAL A 238 -12.21 6.69 -15.17
N GLN A 239 -13.37 6.11 -15.44
CA GLN A 239 -14.29 5.68 -14.40
C GLN A 239 -13.74 4.52 -13.56
N GLU A 240 -13.01 3.58 -14.16
CA GLU A 240 -12.34 2.47 -13.44
C GLU A 240 -11.28 3.02 -12.48
N ASP A 241 -10.45 3.96 -12.93
CA ASP A 241 -9.43 4.55 -12.06
C ASP A 241 -10.03 5.40 -10.92
N ILE A 242 -11.10 6.18 -11.21
CA ILE A 242 -11.85 6.94 -10.19
C ILE A 242 -12.52 6.00 -9.18
N TYR A 243 -13.01 4.85 -9.64
CA TYR A 243 -13.63 3.84 -8.79
C TYR A 243 -12.66 3.30 -7.74
N TYR A 244 -11.46 2.86 -8.18
CA TYR A 244 -10.45 2.34 -7.26
C TYR A 244 -9.86 3.46 -6.37
N TRP A 245 -9.67 4.66 -6.92
CA TRP A 245 -9.27 5.82 -6.13
C TRP A 245 -10.25 6.10 -4.99
N ALA A 246 -11.56 6.00 -5.25
CA ALA A 246 -12.58 6.22 -4.23
C ALA A 246 -12.53 5.14 -3.13
N THR A 247 -12.25 3.89 -3.50
CA THR A 247 -12.04 2.79 -2.53
C THR A 247 -10.83 3.06 -1.64
N PHE A 248 -9.71 3.48 -2.21
CA PHE A 248 -8.53 3.88 -1.44
C PHE A 248 -8.84 5.02 -0.45
N VAL A 249 -9.48 6.09 -0.91
CA VAL A 249 -9.82 7.25 -0.06
C VAL A 249 -10.82 6.86 1.03
N TRP A 250 -11.79 6.00 0.72
CA TRP A 250 -12.72 5.46 1.71
C TRP A 250 -12.00 4.68 2.82
N ARG A 251 -11.00 3.86 2.47
CA ARG A 251 -10.19 3.11 3.45
C ARG A 251 -9.40 4.04 4.39
N LEU A 252 -8.86 5.15 3.89
CA LEU A 252 -8.26 6.21 4.73
C LEU A 252 -9.29 6.76 5.74
N LEU A 253 -10.48 7.11 5.25
CA LEU A 253 -11.54 7.78 6.02
C LEU A 253 -12.30 6.84 6.97
N THR A 254 -12.04 5.55 6.91
CA THR A 254 -12.66 4.52 7.77
C THR A 254 -11.68 3.84 8.73
N ASN A 255 -10.47 4.40 8.87
CA ASN A 255 -9.40 3.90 9.75
C ASN A 255 -8.87 2.50 9.37
N ASP A 256 -8.98 2.10 8.10
CA ASP A 256 -8.56 0.75 7.68
C ASP A 256 -7.05 0.54 7.77
N TYR A 257 -6.27 1.62 7.55
CA TYR A 257 -4.81 1.61 7.67
C TYR A 257 -4.31 1.94 9.09
N THR A 258 -5.10 1.68 10.14
CA THR A 258 -4.72 1.97 11.53
C THR A 258 -4.51 0.68 12.33
N ASP A 259 -3.93 0.78 13.54
CA ASP A 259 -3.87 -0.35 14.49
C ASP A 259 -5.26 -0.88 14.89
N LYS A 260 -6.32 -0.12 14.62
CA LYS A 260 -7.72 -0.51 14.88
C LYS A 260 -8.48 -0.82 13.59
N SER A 261 -7.75 -1.20 12.54
CA SER A 261 -8.27 -1.61 11.24
C SER A 261 -9.52 -2.50 11.37
N PRO A 262 -10.64 -2.12 10.73
CA PRO A 262 -11.79 -3.01 10.61
C PRO A 262 -11.45 -4.28 9.82
N SER A 263 -10.71 -4.19 8.69
CA SER A 263 -10.35 -5.36 7.88
C SER A 263 -9.55 -6.39 8.67
N ALA A 264 -8.62 -5.96 9.53
CA ALA A 264 -7.84 -6.88 10.37
C ALA A 264 -8.71 -7.70 11.33
N LYS A 265 -9.90 -7.22 11.71
CA LYS A 265 -10.82 -7.94 12.60
C LYS A 265 -11.75 -8.90 11.85
N THR A 266 -12.08 -8.59 10.61
CA THR A 266 -13.19 -9.25 9.89
C THR A 266 -12.76 -9.98 8.64
N GLY A 267 -11.51 -9.80 8.19
CA GLY A 267 -11.02 -10.34 6.93
C GLY A 267 -11.63 -9.66 5.69
N CYS A 268 -12.52 -8.68 5.87
CA CYS A 268 -13.15 -7.93 4.79
C CYS A 268 -13.68 -6.59 5.31
N TRP A 269 -13.29 -5.51 4.64
CA TRP A 269 -13.77 -4.17 4.88
C TRP A 269 -13.82 -3.40 3.57
N GLU A 270 -15.02 -3.31 3.01
CA GLU A 270 -15.27 -2.75 1.69
C GLU A 270 -16.42 -1.72 1.73
N PRO A 271 -16.45 -0.78 0.77
CA PRO A 271 -17.51 0.22 0.63
C PRO A 271 -18.93 -0.34 0.58
N CYS A 272 -19.14 -1.58 0.13
CA CYS A 272 -20.46 -2.22 0.11
C CYS A 272 -20.82 -2.91 1.43
N CYS A 273 -19.93 -3.00 2.42
CA CYS A 273 -20.25 -3.68 3.68
C CYS A 273 -21.43 -3.00 4.42
N PRO A 274 -22.32 -3.76 5.07
CA PRO A 274 -23.42 -3.17 5.82
C PRO A 274 -22.91 -2.42 7.06
N VAL A 275 -23.44 -1.21 7.29
CA VAL A 275 -23.15 -0.39 8.49
C VAL A 275 -23.90 -0.94 9.70
N GLU A 276 -25.13 -1.41 9.49
CA GLU A 276 -26.00 -1.93 10.54
C GLU A 276 -25.60 -3.36 10.93
N GLY A 277 -25.41 -3.60 12.24
CA GLY A 277 -24.98 -4.89 12.77
C GLY A 277 -23.46 -5.11 12.78
N GLY A 278 -22.68 -4.13 12.31
CA GLY A 278 -21.22 -4.14 12.35
C GLY A 278 -20.58 -4.96 11.23
N CYS A 279 -19.24 -4.93 11.20
CA CYS A 279 -18.45 -5.70 10.23
C CYS A 279 -18.62 -7.19 10.52
N LYS A 280 -19.04 -7.97 9.53
CA LYS A 280 -19.17 -9.42 9.64
C LYS A 280 -18.13 -10.12 8.76
N PRO A 281 -17.67 -11.34 9.10
CA PRO A 281 -16.75 -12.10 8.25
C PRO A 281 -17.30 -12.27 6.83
N TYR A 282 -16.43 -12.11 5.82
CA TYR A 282 -16.81 -12.20 4.40
C TYR A 282 -17.46 -13.54 4.07
N ASP A 283 -16.77 -14.65 4.38
CA ASP A 283 -17.23 -15.99 4.01
C ASP A 283 -18.63 -16.31 4.55
N ASP A 284 -18.95 -15.81 5.75
CA ASP A 284 -20.24 -16.02 6.40
C ASP A 284 -21.36 -15.13 5.85
N ASN A 285 -21.02 -14.07 5.10
CA ASN A 285 -21.98 -13.06 4.63
C ASN A 285 -21.79 -12.70 3.15
N ARG A 286 -21.08 -13.55 2.39
CA ARG A 286 -20.72 -13.31 1.00
C ARG A 286 -21.91 -12.93 0.14
N GLU A 287 -23.01 -13.68 0.25
CA GLU A 287 -24.24 -13.40 -0.50
C GLU A 287 -24.79 -11.99 -0.22
N VAL A 288 -24.69 -11.52 1.02
CA VAL A 288 -25.13 -10.17 1.41
C VAL A 288 -24.20 -9.11 0.84
N PHE A 289 -22.89 -9.35 0.82
CA PHE A 289 -21.93 -8.45 0.21
C PHE A 289 -22.12 -8.37 -1.30
N ASP A 290 -22.24 -9.52 -1.97
CA ASP A 290 -22.45 -9.64 -3.41
C ASP A 290 -23.78 -8.98 -3.80
N GLU A 291 -24.87 -9.21 -3.05
CA GLU A 291 -26.15 -8.53 -3.28
C GLU A 291 -26.01 -7.00 -3.13
N ARG A 292 -25.33 -6.52 -2.10
CA ARG A 292 -25.13 -5.07 -1.91
C ARG A 292 -24.29 -4.46 -3.02
N PHE A 293 -23.23 -5.13 -3.43
CA PHE A 293 -22.37 -4.71 -4.52
C PHE A 293 -23.15 -4.64 -5.84
N LEU A 294 -23.85 -5.72 -6.22
CA LEU A 294 -24.67 -5.78 -7.44
C LEU A 294 -25.80 -4.74 -7.48
N ASN A 295 -26.33 -4.37 -6.32
CA ASN A 295 -27.37 -3.34 -6.19
C ASN A 295 -26.82 -1.93 -5.94
N ASN A 296 -25.50 -1.70 -6.06
CA ASN A 296 -24.85 -0.41 -5.82
C ASN A 296 -25.16 0.19 -4.44
N MET A 297 -25.28 -0.66 -3.41
CA MET A 297 -25.57 -0.27 -2.03
C MET A 297 -24.31 0.09 -1.26
N TRP A 298 -23.76 1.26 -1.57
CA TRP A 298 -22.55 1.81 -0.97
C TRP A 298 -22.80 2.40 0.43
N GLN A 299 -21.76 2.39 1.27
CA GLN A 299 -21.71 3.15 2.51
C GLN A 299 -21.53 4.64 2.20
N GLU A 300 -22.60 5.42 2.35
CA GLU A 300 -22.52 6.88 2.28
C GLU A 300 -22.01 7.44 3.61
N LEU A 301 -20.75 7.88 3.64
CA LEU A 301 -20.15 8.56 4.79
C LEU A 301 -20.75 9.97 5.00
N GLU A 302 -20.50 10.62 6.13
CA GLU A 302 -20.88 12.03 6.29
C GLU A 302 -20.09 12.94 5.35
N GLU A 303 -20.60 14.17 5.15
CA GLU A 303 -20.04 15.15 4.21
C GLU A 303 -18.55 15.44 4.48
N ALA A 304 -18.14 15.57 5.75
CA ALA A 304 -16.74 15.78 6.13
C ALA A 304 -15.80 14.64 5.67
N ARG A 305 -16.34 13.42 5.47
CA ARG A 305 -15.61 12.26 4.95
C ARG A 305 -15.99 11.95 3.50
N LEU A 306 -16.30 12.98 2.72
CA LEU A 306 -16.50 12.90 1.27
C LEU A 306 -17.61 11.93 0.83
N GLY A 307 -18.55 11.56 1.69
CA GLY A 307 -19.45 10.43 1.42
C GLY A 307 -20.20 10.52 0.09
N LYS A 308 -20.73 11.70 -0.24
CA LYS A 308 -21.43 11.88 -1.52
C LYS A 308 -20.52 11.76 -2.74
N VAL A 309 -19.29 12.28 -2.63
CA VAL A 309 -18.28 12.24 -3.70
C VAL A 309 -17.90 10.78 -3.97
N LEU A 310 -17.61 10.01 -2.92
CA LEU A 310 -17.23 8.61 -3.05
C LEU A 310 -18.38 7.77 -3.64
N VAL A 311 -19.62 7.98 -3.17
CA VAL A 311 -20.81 7.32 -3.74
C VAL A 311 -21.00 7.67 -5.21
N ASN A 312 -20.76 8.92 -5.61
CA ASN A 312 -20.85 9.32 -7.02
C ASN A 312 -19.73 8.68 -7.86
N ALA A 313 -18.53 8.53 -7.31
CA ALA A 313 -17.40 7.84 -7.95
C ALA A 313 -17.70 6.37 -8.20
N TRP A 314 -18.15 5.62 -7.19
CA TRP A 314 -18.53 4.20 -7.38
C TRP A 314 -19.71 4.02 -8.34
N ASN A 315 -20.64 4.98 -8.38
CA ASN A 315 -21.74 5.01 -9.34
C ASN A 315 -21.36 5.63 -10.70
N ARG A 316 -20.06 5.86 -10.96
CA ARG A 316 -19.54 6.28 -12.27
C ARG A 316 -20.16 7.59 -12.79
N LYS A 317 -20.49 8.51 -11.88
CA LYS A 317 -21.12 9.79 -12.24
C LYS A 317 -20.13 10.85 -12.72
N TYR A 318 -18.84 10.61 -12.52
CA TYR A 318 -17.78 11.49 -13.00
C TYR A 318 -17.24 10.97 -14.33
N THR A 319 -16.99 11.91 -15.24
CA THR A 319 -16.40 11.65 -16.55
C THR A 319 -14.92 12.02 -16.60
N THR A 320 -14.48 12.89 -15.68
CA THR A 320 -13.08 13.31 -15.55
C THR A 320 -12.67 13.36 -14.09
N VAL A 321 -11.38 13.22 -13.81
CA VAL A 321 -10.82 13.38 -12.46
C VAL A 321 -10.93 14.81 -11.93
N ASP A 322 -10.97 15.80 -12.83
CA ASP A 322 -11.10 17.21 -12.47
C ASP A 322 -12.48 17.50 -11.85
N GLU A 323 -13.55 16.87 -12.35
CA GLU A 323 -14.89 16.98 -11.73
C GLU A 323 -14.89 16.48 -10.29
N VAL A 324 -14.19 15.37 -10.02
CA VAL A 324 -14.04 14.83 -8.66
C VAL A 324 -13.26 15.82 -7.79
N ALA A 325 -12.16 16.36 -8.30
CA ALA A 325 -11.30 17.29 -7.57
C ALA A 325 -12.05 18.56 -7.17
N GLU A 326 -12.90 19.10 -8.06
CA GLU A 326 -13.74 20.27 -7.76
C GLU A 326 -14.78 19.97 -6.65
N ASP A 327 -15.41 18.80 -6.68
CA ASP A 327 -16.34 18.38 -5.62
C ASP A 327 -15.64 18.19 -4.26
N ILE A 328 -14.41 17.67 -4.25
CA ILE A 328 -13.59 17.59 -3.02
C ILE A 328 -13.23 18.98 -2.52
N LYS A 329 -12.76 19.90 -3.38
CA LYS A 329 -12.43 21.29 -3.00
C LYS A 329 -13.65 22.03 -2.44
N SER A 330 -14.81 21.85 -3.06
CA SER A 330 -16.08 22.39 -2.58
C SER A 330 -16.41 21.86 -1.18
N THR A 331 -16.22 20.55 -0.95
CA THR A 331 -16.43 19.93 0.36
C THR A 331 -15.40 20.41 1.39
N ALA A 332 -14.13 20.53 1.00
CA ALA A 332 -13.02 20.99 1.84
C ALA A 332 -13.28 22.41 2.38
N SER A 333 -13.74 23.31 1.50
CA SER A 333 -14.11 24.69 1.86
C SER A 333 -15.18 24.75 2.95
N LYS A 334 -16.19 23.86 2.91
CA LYS A 334 -17.22 23.77 3.97
C LYS A 334 -16.66 23.30 5.32
N MET A 335 -15.53 22.60 5.31
CA MET A 335 -14.85 22.09 6.49
C MET A 335 -13.72 23.02 6.99
N ASP A 336 -13.66 24.24 6.45
CA ASP A 336 -12.58 25.21 6.71
C ASP A 336 -11.18 24.66 6.35
N ILE A 337 -11.10 23.73 5.38
CA ILE A 337 -9.84 23.20 4.83
C ILE A 337 -9.49 24.02 3.58
N VAL A 338 -8.38 24.75 3.65
CA VAL A 338 -7.89 25.57 2.53
C VAL A 338 -7.08 24.70 1.58
N VAL A 339 -7.51 24.65 0.32
CA VAL A 339 -6.88 23.86 -0.74
C VAL A 339 -6.34 24.78 -1.82
N THR A 340 -5.08 24.59 -2.19
CA THR A 340 -4.43 25.27 -3.31
C THR A 340 -3.92 24.22 -4.29
N ASN A 341 -4.54 24.14 -5.48
CA ASN A 341 -4.36 23.03 -6.43
C ASN A 341 -4.72 21.67 -5.82
N ASP A 342 -3.71 20.84 -5.54
CA ASP A 342 -3.82 19.54 -4.87
C ASP A 342 -3.15 19.53 -3.48
N GLU A 343 -2.73 20.69 -3.00
CA GLU A 343 -2.14 20.88 -1.68
C GLU A 343 -3.17 21.40 -0.68
N VAL A 344 -3.04 20.97 0.58
CA VAL A 344 -3.83 21.48 1.71
C VAL A 344 -2.93 22.36 2.57
N GLU A 345 -3.36 23.60 2.81
CA GLU A 345 -2.60 24.54 3.63
C GLU A 345 -2.66 24.16 5.11
N MET A 346 -1.52 24.29 5.77
CA MET A 346 -1.31 23.98 7.17
C MET A 346 -0.43 25.05 7.83
N ASP A 347 -0.68 25.34 9.11
CA ASP A 347 0.11 26.31 9.89
C ASP A 347 1.60 25.91 10.05
N LYS A 348 1.89 24.61 9.86
CA LYS A 348 3.22 24.02 9.96
C LYS A 348 3.47 23.13 8.75
N LYS A 349 4.74 22.88 8.44
CA LYS A 349 5.08 21.89 7.44
C LYS A 349 4.70 20.49 7.91
N TRP A 350 4.34 19.62 6.98
CA TRP A 350 3.90 18.25 7.30
C TRP A 350 4.99 17.46 8.04
N GLU A 351 6.25 17.64 7.65
CA GLU A 351 7.42 17.07 8.32
C GLU A 351 7.67 17.59 9.74
N ASP A 352 7.09 18.72 10.13
CA ASP A 352 7.14 19.25 11.51
C ASP A 352 5.99 18.75 12.38
N VAL A 353 4.95 18.18 11.75
CA VAL A 353 3.75 17.66 12.42
C VAL A 353 3.84 16.16 12.61
N PHE A 354 4.41 15.45 11.64
CA PHE A 354 4.47 14.00 11.64
C PHE A 354 5.90 13.47 11.62
N GLU A 355 6.08 12.29 12.20
CA GLU A 355 7.26 11.45 12.06
C GLU A 355 6.88 10.01 11.72
N VAL A 356 7.74 9.32 10.99
CA VAL A 356 7.62 7.87 10.78
C VAL A 356 8.57 7.16 11.72
N ILE A 357 8.02 6.22 12.49
CA ILE A 357 8.78 5.39 13.43
C ILE A 357 8.77 3.96 12.94
N GLU A 358 9.96 3.36 12.87
CA GLU A 358 10.14 1.93 12.65
C GLU A 358 9.99 1.18 13.98
N THR A 359 9.05 0.24 14.04
CA THR A 359 8.65 -0.47 15.27
C THR A 359 9.13 -1.92 15.33
N GLY A 360 9.94 -2.36 14.36
CA GLY A 360 10.55 -3.68 14.38
C GLY A 360 11.33 -4.01 13.11
N PRO A 361 12.05 -5.15 13.10
CA PRO A 361 12.90 -5.58 11.99
C PRO A 361 12.12 -6.20 10.81
N HIS A 362 10.79 -6.19 10.84
CA HIS A 362 9.94 -6.77 9.79
C HIS A 362 9.47 -5.69 8.81
N PRO A 363 9.30 -6.04 7.52
CA PRO A 363 8.99 -5.07 6.45
C PRO A 363 7.66 -4.32 6.57
N HIS A 364 6.86 -4.52 7.63
CA HIS A 364 5.51 -3.95 7.78
C HIS A 364 5.29 -3.17 9.08
N ALA A 365 6.36 -2.79 9.77
CA ALA A 365 6.27 -2.25 11.13
C ALA A 365 6.51 -0.73 11.17
N ARG A 366 5.98 0.04 10.22
CA ARG A 366 6.16 1.51 10.21
C ARG A 366 4.89 2.22 10.63
N ILE A 367 5.02 3.22 11.48
CA ILE A 367 3.89 3.97 12.03
C ILE A 367 4.12 5.45 11.79
N LEU A 368 3.13 6.11 11.18
CA LEU A 368 3.06 7.56 11.15
C LEU A 368 2.52 8.05 12.50
N LYS A 369 3.26 8.92 13.18
CA LYS A 369 2.83 9.51 14.46
C LYS A 369 2.89 11.02 14.42
N PHE A 370 2.06 11.65 15.24
CA PHE A 370 2.22 13.06 15.56
C PHE A 370 3.51 13.25 16.36
N LYS A 371 4.34 14.22 15.94
CA LYS A 371 5.47 14.66 16.75
C LYS A 371 4.94 15.27 18.04
N GLU A 372 5.56 14.89 19.17
CA GLU A 372 5.30 15.58 20.42
C GLU A 372 5.67 17.05 20.26
N SER A 373 4.72 17.96 20.50
CA SER A 373 5.05 19.37 20.60
C SER A 373 5.97 19.54 21.80
N GLY A 374 7.27 19.76 21.54
CA GLY A 374 8.22 20.18 22.54
C GLY A 374 7.60 21.29 23.38
N SER A 375 7.65 21.12 24.70
CA SER A 375 7.22 22.15 25.63
C SER A 375 8.21 23.31 25.50
N ASP A 376 7.87 24.29 24.67
CA ASP A 376 8.54 25.60 24.65
C ASP A 376 8.26 26.38 25.95
#